data_AF-X0KYE8-F1
#
_entry.id   AF-X0KYE8-F1
#
_cell.length_a   1.000
_cell.length_b   1.000
_cell.length_c   1.000
_cell.angle_alpha   90.00
_cell.angle_beta   90.00
_cell.angle_gamma   90.00
#
_symmetry.space_group_name_H-M   'P 1'
#
loop_
_entity.id
_entity.type
_entity.pdbx_description
1 polymer ?
#
loop_
_entity_poly.entity_id
_entity_poly.type
_entity_poly.pdbx_seq_one_letter_code
_entity_poly.pdbx_strand_id
1 'polypeptide(L)'
;MTKMIPPDALMEQPIPLQNPLLSYLGHMPTFEDIHLTRATNSKPTEPAYYHQIFEHGIDPDVDDPSKLNDHSELPDVFLCLEDILQYREHVKARIMALYESETPYTDRCIGRALWIGIEHEGGFELTIGFSDEFFEREPYEITVPPIKAQGRPVSNGEYAKYLADVKEPQIPATWSKTRDARSDEEYTTFVARYSIKTV
;
A
#
# COMPACT_ATOMS: atom_id res chain seq x y z
N MET A 1 -15.55 3.82 -9.44
CA MET A 1 -14.95 4.45 -8.24
C MET A 1 -13.89 5.49 -8.63
N THR A 2 -14.11 6.29 -9.70
CA THR A 2 -13.12 7.23 -10.26
C THR A 2 -13.58 8.69 -10.18
N LYS A 3 -14.73 8.97 -9.53
CA LYS A 3 -15.37 10.29 -9.56
C LYS A 3 -14.73 11.34 -8.64
N MET A 4 -13.73 10.97 -7.83
CA MET A 4 -13.13 11.84 -6.81
C MET A 4 -11.75 12.40 -7.17
N ILE A 5 -11.09 11.88 -8.21
CA ILE A 5 -9.72 12.30 -8.59
C ILE A 5 -9.80 12.96 -9.97
N PRO A 6 -9.37 14.23 -10.12
CA PRO A 6 -9.27 14.88 -11.43
C PRO A 6 -8.35 14.07 -12.35
N PRO A 7 -8.67 13.92 -13.65
CA PRO A 7 -7.82 13.17 -14.59
C PRO A 7 -6.36 13.63 -14.60
N ASP A 8 -6.15 14.94 -14.46
CA ASP A 8 -4.82 15.57 -14.44
C ASP A 8 -3.98 15.15 -13.22
N ALA A 9 -4.62 14.76 -12.11
CA ALA A 9 -3.96 14.33 -10.88
C ALA A 9 -3.56 12.83 -10.88
N LEU A 10 -4.03 12.04 -11.85
CA LEU A 10 -3.69 10.60 -11.94
C LEU A 10 -2.21 10.34 -12.21
N MET A 11 -1.54 11.34 -12.78
CA MET A 11 -0.13 11.35 -13.14
C MET A 11 0.73 12.10 -12.13
N GLU A 12 0.13 12.75 -11.13
CA GLU A 12 0.87 13.43 -10.09
C GLU A 12 1.56 12.41 -9.18
N GLN A 13 2.81 12.71 -8.80
CA GLN A 13 3.55 12.05 -7.75
C GLN A 13 3.74 13.06 -6.60
N PRO A 14 2.75 13.21 -5.69
CA PRO A 14 2.85 14.17 -4.60
C PRO A 14 4.01 13.88 -3.65
N ILE A 15 4.47 12.63 -3.63
CA ILE A 15 5.64 12.15 -2.90
C ILE A 15 6.59 11.50 -3.92
N PRO A 16 7.86 11.96 -4.05
CA PRO A 16 8.79 11.45 -5.07
C PRO A 16 9.10 9.94 -4.99
N LEU A 17 8.85 9.33 -3.83
CA LEU A 17 9.02 7.88 -3.59
C LEU A 17 7.78 7.05 -3.98
N GLN A 18 6.69 7.68 -4.45
CA GLN A 18 5.46 6.99 -4.83
C GLN A 18 5.30 6.90 -6.34
N ASN A 19 4.72 5.79 -6.81
CA ASN A 19 4.28 5.66 -8.19
C ASN A 19 3.15 6.68 -8.49
N PRO A 20 2.97 7.09 -9.76
CA PRO A 20 1.77 7.82 -10.16
C PRO A 20 0.53 7.01 -9.80
N LEU A 21 -0.57 7.68 -9.44
CA LEU A 21 -1.82 7.02 -9.03
C LEU A 21 -2.33 6.00 -10.06
N LEU A 22 -2.07 6.25 -11.35
CA LEU A 22 -2.38 5.33 -12.44
C LEU A 22 -1.70 3.95 -12.31
N SER A 23 -0.49 3.88 -11.75
CA SER A 23 0.22 2.62 -11.55
C SER A 23 -0.52 1.70 -10.57
N TYR A 24 -1.13 2.27 -9.53
CA TYR A 24 -1.90 1.50 -8.55
C TYR A 24 -3.20 0.95 -9.16
N LEU A 25 -3.81 1.68 -10.10
CA LEU A 25 -5.01 1.23 -10.81
C LEU A 25 -4.76 -0.02 -11.68
N GLY A 26 -3.57 -0.15 -12.27
CA GLY A 26 -3.18 -1.34 -13.01
C GLY A 26 -2.58 -2.45 -12.14
N HIS A 27 -1.96 -2.09 -11.01
CA HIS A 27 -1.37 -3.04 -10.07
C HIS A 27 -2.39 -4.03 -9.51
N MET A 28 -3.52 -3.54 -9.00
CA MET A 28 -4.55 -4.40 -8.40
C MET A 28 -5.05 -5.52 -9.33
N PRO A 29 -5.58 -5.24 -10.54
CA PRO A 29 -6.04 -6.31 -11.43
C PRO A 29 -4.91 -7.20 -11.92
N THR A 30 -3.69 -6.68 -12.05
CA THR A 30 -2.53 -7.49 -12.45
C THR A 30 -2.12 -8.48 -11.37
N PHE A 31 -2.10 -8.04 -10.11
CA PHE A 31 -1.80 -8.90 -8.97
C PHE A 31 -2.77 -10.09 -8.90
N GLU A 32 -4.07 -9.82 -9.00
CA GLU A 32 -5.10 -10.86 -9.05
C GLU A 32 -4.85 -11.82 -10.23
N ASP A 33 -4.60 -11.29 -11.43
CA ASP A 33 -4.41 -12.10 -12.63
C ASP A 33 -3.15 -12.97 -12.57
N ILE A 34 -2.06 -12.49 -11.97
CA ILE A 34 -0.84 -13.27 -11.72
C ILE A 34 -1.14 -14.47 -10.82
N HIS A 35 -1.80 -14.23 -9.68
CA HIS A 35 -2.12 -15.30 -8.73
C HIS A 35 -3.10 -16.31 -9.31
N LEU A 36 -4.10 -15.85 -10.06
CA LEU A 36 -5.03 -16.73 -10.79
C LEU A 36 -4.33 -17.55 -11.87
N THR A 37 -3.42 -16.94 -12.64
CA THR A 37 -2.65 -17.62 -13.68
C THR A 37 -1.78 -18.73 -13.09
N ARG A 38 -1.12 -18.46 -11.96
CA ARG A 38 -0.34 -19.46 -11.21
C ARG A 38 -1.21 -20.59 -10.67
N ALA A 39 -2.36 -20.28 -10.07
CA ALA A 39 -3.23 -21.28 -9.46
C ALA A 39 -3.98 -22.16 -10.48
N THR A 40 -4.37 -21.58 -11.62
CA THR A 40 -5.10 -22.30 -12.68
C THR A 40 -4.19 -22.91 -13.75
N ASN A 41 -2.88 -22.62 -13.69
CA ASN A 41 -1.91 -22.96 -14.73
C ASN A 41 -2.38 -22.58 -16.15
N SER A 42 -3.10 -21.47 -16.26
CA SER A 42 -3.64 -20.97 -17.53
C SER A 42 -2.76 -19.87 -18.12
N LYS A 43 -3.20 -19.27 -19.22
CA LYS A 43 -2.55 -18.06 -19.76
C LYS A 43 -3.01 -16.82 -18.97
N PRO A 44 -2.17 -15.77 -18.89
CA PRO A 44 -2.55 -14.46 -18.40
C PRO A 44 -3.76 -13.89 -19.15
N THR A 45 -4.48 -12.99 -18.48
CA THR A 45 -5.48 -12.16 -19.14
C THR A 45 -4.77 -11.17 -20.06
N GLU A 46 -5.29 -10.98 -21.27
CA GLU A 46 -4.70 -10.03 -22.21
C GLU A 46 -5.02 -8.58 -21.81
N PRO A 47 -4.05 -7.66 -21.90
CA PRO A 47 -2.69 -7.88 -22.42
C PRO A 47 -1.72 -8.50 -21.40
N ALA A 48 -1.07 -9.61 -21.76
CA ALA A 48 -0.17 -10.34 -20.84
C ALA A 48 1.05 -9.54 -20.36
N TYR A 49 1.49 -8.53 -21.13
CA TYR A 49 2.64 -7.69 -20.76
C TYR A 49 2.37 -6.79 -19.55
N TYR A 50 1.11 -6.64 -19.11
CA TYR A 50 0.76 -5.94 -17.88
C TYR A 50 1.34 -6.60 -16.64
N HIS A 51 1.57 -7.92 -16.66
CA HIS A 51 2.31 -8.60 -15.60
C HIS A 51 3.69 -7.95 -15.39
N GLN A 52 4.42 -7.64 -16.47
CA GLN A 52 5.77 -7.07 -16.36
C GLN A 52 5.77 -5.62 -15.88
N ILE A 53 4.75 -4.84 -16.28
CA ILE A 53 4.64 -3.42 -15.95
C ILE A 53 4.16 -3.23 -14.51
N PHE A 54 3.24 -4.06 -14.04
CA PHE A 54 2.53 -3.84 -12.79
C PHE A 54 2.86 -4.84 -11.67
N GLU A 55 3.68 -5.88 -11.90
CA GLU A 55 4.09 -6.85 -10.85
C GLU A 55 5.07 -6.25 -9.82
N HIS A 56 5.90 -5.28 -10.21
CA HIS A 56 6.95 -4.75 -9.35
C HIS A 56 6.52 -3.45 -8.64
N GLY A 57 6.53 -3.47 -7.30
CA GLY A 57 6.40 -2.27 -6.48
C GLY A 57 7.68 -1.42 -6.47
N ILE A 58 7.60 -0.18 -5.95
CA ILE A 58 8.80 0.59 -5.60
C ILE A 58 9.18 0.21 -4.17
N ASP A 59 10.02 -0.81 -4.01
CA ASP A 59 10.79 -0.95 -2.78
C ASP A 59 12.11 -0.18 -3.00
N PRO A 60 12.45 0.84 -2.19
CA PRO A 60 13.79 1.42 -2.22
C PRO A 60 14.81 0.32 -1.87
N ASP A 61 15.99 0.36 -2.49
CA ASP A 61 17.07 -0.55 -2.10
C ASP A 61 17.35 -0.37 -0.59
N VAL A 62 17.36 -1.50 0.14
CA VAL A 62 17.49 -1.53 1.61
C VAL A 62 18.83 -0.96 2.07
N ASP A 63 19.86 -1.07 1.23
CA ASP A 63 21.23 -0.67 1.52
C ASP A 63 21.58 0.71 0.93
N ASP A 64 20.92 1.14 -0.16
CA ASP A 64 21.15 2.43 -0.80
C ASP A 64 19.83 3.13 -1.19
N PRO A 65 19.31 4.06 -0.38
CA PRO A 65 18.07 4.78 -0.70
C PRO A 65 18.17 5.69 -1.93
N SER A 66 19.36 5.87 -2.52
CA SER A 66 19.53 6.54 -3.82
C SER A 66 19.44 5.60 -5.02
N LYS A 67 19.44 4.28 -4.78
CA LYS A 67 19.11 3.26 -5.76
C LYS A 67 17.62 2.93 -5.65
N LEU A 68 16.88 3.33 -6.67
CA LEU A 68 15.67 2.61 -7.02
C LEU A 68 16.14 1.24 -7.53
N ASN A 69 15.57 0.15 -7.00
CA ASN A 69 15.79 -1.19 -7.55
C ASN A 69 15.53 -1.18 -9.07
N ASP A 70 16.12 -2.11 -9.83
CA ASP A 70 15.89 -2.22 -11.29
C ASP A 70 14.39 -2.38 -11.58
N HIS A 71 13.68 -1.25 -11.73
CA HIS A 71 12.28 -1.23 -12.10
C HIS A 71 12.19 -1.54 -13.59
N SER A 72 11.22 -2.37 -13.97
CA SER A 72 10.79 -2.47 -15.37
C SER A 72 10.70 -1.06 -15.95
N GLU A 73 11.34 -0.81 -17.09
CA GLU A 73 11.23 0.47 -17.79
C GLU A 73 9.74 0.81 -17.92
N LEU A 74 9.31 1.89 -17.25
CA LEU A 74 7.96 2.39 -17.45
C LEU A 74 7.84 2.68 -18.96
N PRO A 75 6.80 2.18 -19.64
CA PRO A 75 6.68 2.41 -21.07
C PRO A 75 6.69 3.91 -21.37
N ASP A 76 7.45 4.32 -22.40
CA ASP A 76 7.50 5.72 -22.89
C ASP A 76 6.11 6.27 -23.25
N VAL A 77 5.16 5.39 -23.57
CA VAL A 77 3.76 5.73 -23.81
C VAL A 77 2.95 5.28 -22.61
N PHE A 78 2.59 6.24 -21.76
CA PHE A 78 1.75 5.99 -20.60
C PHE A 78 0.42 5.35 -21.02
N LEU A 79 0.09 4.24 -20.36
CA LEU A 79 -1.08 3.43 -20.65
C LEU A 79 -2.37 4.26 -20.57
N CYS A 80 -3.25 4.10 -21.56
CA CYS A 80 -4.55 4.77 -21.58
C CYS A 80 -5.37 4.31 -20.37
N LEU A 81 -5.97 5.24 -19.61
CA LEU A 81 -6.79 4.90 -18.44
C LEU A 81 -7.91 3.92 -18.84
N GLU A 82 -8.50 4.12 -20.01
CA GLU A 82 -9.51 3.25 -20.60
C GLU A 82 -9.00 1.81 -20.79
N ASP A 83 -7.75 1.62 -21.22
CA ASP A 83 -7.17 0.28 -21.43
C ASP A 83 -6.93 -0.45 -20.10
N ILE A 84 -6.49 0.27 -19.06
CA ILE A 84 -6.31 -0.28 -17.71
C ILE A 84 -7.67 -0.68 -17.13
N LEU A 85 -8.68 0.17 -17.28
CA LEU A 85 -10.03 -0.14 -16.83
C LEU A 85 -10.62 -1.32 -17.59
N GLN A 86 -10.39 -1.42 -18.90
CA GLN A 86 -10.83 -2.57 -19.69
C GLN A 86 -10.14 -3.86 -19.23
N TYR A 87 -8.83 -3.82 -18.98
CA TYR A 87 -8.10 -4.95 -18.41
C TYR A 87 -8.68 -5.39 -17.06
N ARG A 88 -8.98 -4.44 -16.16
CA ARG A 88 -9.65 -4.74 -14.89
C ARG A 88 -10.98 -5.48 -15.11
N GLU A 89 -11.78 -5.05 -16.08
CA GLU A 89 -13.05 -5.73 -16.37
C GLU A 89 -12.85 -7.13 -16.96
N HIS A 90 -11.79 -7.36 -17.74
CA HIS A 90 -11.43 -8.71 -18.21
C HIS A 90 -11.03 -9.64 -17.06
N VAL A 91 -10.22 -9.15 -16.10
CA VAL A 91 -9.82 -9.92 -14.91
C VAL A 91 -11.04 -10.25 -14.04
N LYS A 92 -11.95 -9.29 -13.84
CA LYS A 92 -13.22 -9.54 -13.15
C LYS A 92 -14.08 -10.59 -13.85
N ALA A 93 -14.21 -10.52 -15.18
CA ALA A 93 -14.97 -11.50 -15.94
C ALA A 93 -14.38 -12.91 -15.78
N ARG A 94 -13.04 -13.02 -15.75
CA ARG A 94 -12.34 -14.28 -15.46
C ARG A 94 -12.65 -14.80 -14.05
N ILE A 95 -12.63 -13.94 -13.04
CA ILE A 95 -12.99 -14.29 -11.65
C ILE A 95 -14.44 -14.77 -11.57
N MET A 96 -15.37 -14.05 -12.19
CA MET A 96 -16.79 -14.43 -12.23
C MET A 96 -17.00 -15.80 -12.86
N ALA A 97 -16.33 -16.10 -13.98
CA ALA A 97 -16.38 -17.40 -14.63
C ALA A 97 -15.87 -18.54 -13.72
N LEU A 98 -14.86 -18.28 -12.87
CA LEU A 98 -14.41 -19.26 -11.88
C LEU A 98 -15.52 -19.55 -10.85
N TYR A 99 -16.19 -18.53 -10.31
CA TYR A 99 -17.30 -18.74 -9.38
C TYR A 99 -18.48 -19.48 -10.02
N GLU A 100 -18.82 -19.19 -11.28
CA GLU A 100 -19.87 -19.90 -12.02
C GLU A 100 -19.55 -21.40 -12.19
N SER A 101 -18.27 -21.75 -12.29
CA SER A 101 -17.81 -23.14 -12.36
C SER A 101 -17.71 -23.85 -11.01
N GLU A 102 -17.97 -23.16 -9.90
CA GLU A 102 -17.78 -23.64 -8.51
C GLU A 102 -16.36 -24.13 -8.18
N THR A 103 -15.38 -23.89 -9.06
CA THR A 103 -13.98 -24.32 -8.88
C THR A 103 -13.31 -23.75 -7.63
N PRO A 104 -13.56 -22.50 -7.18
CA PRO A 104 -12.95 -21.98 -5.96
C PRO A 104 -13.32 -22.75 -4.68
N TYR A 105 -14.49 -23.42 -4.66
CA TYR A 105 -14.95 -24.18 -3.51
C TYR A 105 -14.40 -25.61 -3.45
N THR A 106 -13.90 -26.10 -4.59
CA THR A 106 -13.41 -27.48 -4.74
C THR A 106 -11.89 -27.55 -4.86
N ASP A 107 -11.26 -26.50 -5.41
CA ASP A 107 -9.81 -26.36 -5.51
C ASP A 107 -9.29 -25.31 -4.52
N ARG A 108 -8.57 -25.79 -3.50
CA ARG A 108 -8.00 -24.94 -2.45
C ARG A 108 -6.93 -23.98 -2.97
N CYS A 109 -6.21 -24.33 -4.04
CA CYS A 109 -5.19 -23.47 -4.64
C CYS A 109 -5.85 -22.25 -5.30
N ILE A 110 -6.93 -22.47 -6.05
CA ILE A 110 -7.72 -21.40 -6.69
C ILE A 110 -8.43 -20.55 -5.62
N GLY A 111 -9.05 -21.20 -4.62
CA GLY A 111 -9.69 -20.49 -3.51
C GLY A 111 -8.73 -19.57 -2.75
N ARG A 112 -7.50 -20.03 -2.47
CA ARG A 112 -6.45 -19.20 -1.85
C ARG A 112 -5.97 -18.06 -2.76
N ALA A 113 -5.82 -18.30 -4.06
CA ALA A 113 -5.41 -17.25 -4.99
C ALA A 113 -6.42 -16.10 -5.05
N LEU A 114 -7.72 -16.42 -5.05
CA LEU A 114 -8.79 -15.42 -4.96
C LEU A 114 -8.78 -14.69 -3.61
N TRP A 115 -8.55 -15.42 -2.52
CA TRP A 115 -8.49 -14.85 -1.18
C TRP A 115 -7.36 -13.82 -1.02
N ILE A 116 -6.16 -14.14 -1.51
CA ILE A 116 -5.01 -13.22 -1.48
C ILE A 116 -5.33 -11.94 -2.29
N GLY A 117 -6.03 -12.06 -3.42
CA GLY A 117 -6.51 -10.90 -4.17
C GLY A 117 -7.44 -10.00 -3.34
N ILE A 118 -8.39 -10.60 -2.62
CA ILE A 118 -9.29 -9.88 -1.71
C ILE A 118 -8.52 -9.22 -0.57
N GLU A 119 -7.57 -9.91 0.06
CA GLU A 119 -6.73 -9.32 1.12
C GLU A 119 -5.86 -8.19 0.61
N HIS A 120 -5.40 -8.28 -0.63
CA HIS A 120 -4.62 -7.24 -1.27
C HIS A 120 -5.46 -5.99 -1.60
N GLU A 121 -6.72 -6.16 -2.05
CA GLU A 121 -7.66 -5.05 -2.24
C GLU A 121 -8.17 -4.49 -0.89
N GLY A 122 -8.50 -5.37 0.06
CA GLY A 122 -9.01 -5.05 1.39
C GLY A 122 -7.94 -4.49 2.34
N GLY A 123 -6.67 -4.81 2.14
CA GLY A 123 -5.54 -4.22 2.85
C GLY A 123 -5.35 -2.72 2.56
N PHE A 124 -6.03 -2.21 1.53
CA PHE A 124 -6.14 -0.78 1.28
C PHE A 124 -7.22 -0.08 2.15
N GLU A 125 -8.08 -0.81 2.88
CA GLU A 125 -9.11 -0.20 3.75
C GLU A 125 -9.46 -0.90 5.09
N LEU A 126 -9.07 -2.15 5.40
CA LEU A 126 -9.26 -2.71 6.75
C LEU A 126 -8.36 -3.94 7.01
N THR A 127 -7.51 -3.81 8.02
CA THR A 127 -6.62 -4.84 8.54
C THR A 127 -7.40 -6.02 9.15
N ILE A 128 -6.85 -7.23 8.95
CA ILE A 128 -7.01 -8.50 9.69
C ILE A 128 -8.36 -9.23 9.65
N GLY A 129 -8.41 -10.19 8.73
CA GLY A 129 -9.08 -11.48 8.92
C GLY A 129 -8.56 -12.48 7.90
N PHE A 130 -7.63 -13.36 8.31
CA PHE A 130 -7.04 -14.52 7.59
C PHE A 130 -5.74 -14.35 6.77
N SER A 131 -4.98 -13.26 6.97
CA SER A 131 -3.67 -13.06 6.32
C SER A 131 -2.48 -13.66 7.09
N ASP A 132 -2.74 -14.51 8.10
CA ASP A 132 -1.68 -15.14 8.90
C ASP A 132 -0.88 -16.19 8.10
N GLU A 133 -1.38 -16.68 6.94
CA GLU A 133 -0.71 -17.79 6.24
C GLU A 133 0.44 -17.39 5.30
N PHE A 134 0.62 -16.11 4.94
CA PHE A 134 1.59 -15.72 3.90
C PHE A 134 2.87 -15.06 4.39
N PHE A 135 2.83 -14.30 5.50
CA PHE A 135 4.03 -13.71 6.11
C PHE A 135 4.45 -14.38 7.42
N GLU A 136 3.55 -15.11 8.10
CA GLU A 136 3.95 -15.91 9.25
C GLU A 136 4.61 -17.20 8.75
N ARG A 137 5.88 -17.38 9.11
CA ARG A 137 6.55 -18.67 8.94
C ARG A 137 5.80 -19.73 9.76
N GLU A 138 5.96 -20.99 9.37
CA GLU A 138 5.51 -22.13 10.19
C GLU A 138 5.86 -21.89 11.68
N PRO A 139 4.91 -22.13 12.60
CA PRO A 139 5.11 -21.85 14.01
C PRO A 139 6.42 -22.46 14.52
N TYR A 140 7.23 -21.66 15.20
CA TYR A 140 8.50 -22.10 15.77
C TYR A 140 8.62 -21.66 17.23
N GLU A 141 9.31 -22.47 18.03
CA GLU A 141 9.55 -22.13 19.43
C GLU A 141 10.72 -21.17 19.57
N ILE A 142 10.51 -20.10 20.34
CA ILE A 142 11.54 -19.12 20.68
C ILE A 142 11.43 -18.75 22.16
N THR A 143 12.58 -18.66 22.84
CA THR A 143 12.63 -18.15 24.22
C THR A 143 12.76 -16.63 24.19
N VAL A 144 11.73 -15.94 24.66
CA VAL A 144 11.71 -14.47 24.77
C VAL A 144 12.04 -14.06 26.21
N PRO A 145 13.01 -13.17 26.45
CA PRO A 145 13.27 -12.65 27.79
C PRO A 145 12.07 -11.82 28.30
N PRO A 146 11.97 -11.54 29.62
CA PRO A 146 10.90 -10.69 30.14
C PRO A 146 10.91 -9.30 29.46
N ILE A 147 9.80 -8.94 28.82
CA ILE A 147 9.58 -7.63 28.22
C ILE A 147 8.40 -6.90 28.87
N LYS A 148 8.43 -5.58 28.82
CA LYS A 148 7.30 -4.72 29.19
C LYS A 148 6.91 -3.89 27.98
N ALA A 149 5.67 -4.02 27.54
CA ALA A 149 5.10 -3.21 26.47
C ALA A 149 4.00 -2.29 27.02
N GLN A 150 3.80 -1.15 26.37
CA GLN A 150 2.70 -0.25 26.68
C GLN A 150 1.41 -0.80 26.06
N GLY A 151 0.32 -0.87 26.83
CA GLY A 151 -0.98 -1.34 26.34
C GLY A 151 -1.72 -0.36 25.42
N ARG A 152 -1.07 0.73 25.03
CA ARG A 152 -1.61 1.72 24.09
C ARG A 152 -0.49 2.31 23.23
N PRO A 153 -0.80 2.80 22.01
CA PRO A 153 0.14 3.58 21.23
C PRO A 153 0.59 4.86 21.94
N VAL A 154 1.73 5.40 21.49
CA VAL A 154 2.22 6.72 21.87
C VAL A 154 1.25 7.77 21.32
N SER A 155 0.84 8.71 22.16
CA SER A 155 -0.04 9.81 21.77
C SER A 155 0.74 10.95 21.10
N ASN A 156 0.04 11.76 20.29
CA ASN A 156 0.64 12.95 19.68
C ASN A 156 1.21 13.93 20.72
N GLY A 157 0.60 14.04 21.91
CA GLY A 157 1.12 14.87 22.99
C GLY A 157 2.43 14.33 23.58
N GLU A 158 2.53 13.01 23.80
CA GLU A 158 3.78 12.39 24.25
C GLU A 158 4.89 12.55 23.22
N TYR A 159 4.57 12.43 21.93
CA TYR A 159 5.53 12.67 20.86
C TYR A 159 5.93 14.14 20.76
N ALA A 160 4.99 15.09 20.94
CA ALA A 160 5.29 16.52 21.00
C ALA A 160 6.27 16.83 22.14
N LYS A 161 6.06 16.20 23.30
CA LYS A 161 6.93 16.37 24.47
C LYS A 161 8.34 15.90 24.18
N TYR A 162 8.45 14.72 23.57
CA TYR A 162 9.72 14.18 23.11
C TYR A 162 10.46 15.16 22.18
N LEU A 163 9.79 15.70 21.15
CA LEU A 163 10.38 16.67 20.21
C LEU A 163 10.90 17.94 20.90
N ALA A 164 10.13 18.47 21.86
CA ALA A 164 10.54 19.63 22.65
C ALA A 164 11.78 19.32 23.52
N ASP A 165 11.82 18.15 24.14
CA ASP A 165 12.92 17.72 25.02
C ASP A 165 14.22 17.50 24.23
N VAL A 166 14.15 16.89 23.02
CA VAL A 166 15.32 16.66 22.16
C VAL A 166 15.72 17.88 21.32
N LYS A 167 14.92 18.95 21.36
CA LYS A 167 15.12 20.19 20.59
C LYS A 167 15.20 19.96 19.07
N GLU A 168 14.40 19.03 18.56
CA GLU A 168 14.34 18.72 17.13
C GLU A 168 13.59 19.86 16.39
N PRO A 169 14.24 20.55 15.44
CA PRO A 169 13.59 21.63 14.67
C PRO A 169 12.59 21.11 13.61
N GLN A 170 12.70 19.85 13.21
CA GLN A 170 11.81 19.22 12.23
C GLN A 170 10.52 18.72 12.89
N ILE A 171 9.37 19.05 12.30
CA ILE A 171 8.05 18.54 12.73
C ILE A 171 7.51 17.54 11.72
N PRO A 172 6.64 16.60 12.12
CA PRO A 172 5.98 15.69 11.20
C PRO A 172 5.20 16.42 10.09
N ALA A 173 5.16 15.83 8.89
CA ALA A 173 4.46 16.40 7.73
C ALA A 173 2.95 16.64 7.97
N THR A 174 2.33 15.89 8.88
CA THR A 174 0.91 16.03 9.25
C THR A 174 0.65 17.18 10.23
N TRP A 175 1.68 17.83 10.75
CA TRP A 175 1.56 18.93 11.71
C TRP A 175 1.80 20.28 11.02
N SER A 176 1.10 21.32 11.44
CA SER A 176 1.25 22.66 10.88
C SER A 176 1.44 23.73 11.94
N LYS A 177 2.30 24.71 11.65
CA LYS A 177 2.57 25.86 12.52
C LYS A 177 1.38 26.82 12.53
N THR A 178 0.88 27.16 13.71
CA THR A 178 -0.02 28.29 13.92
C THR A 178 0.81 29.57 14.04
N ARG A 179 0.23 30.71 13.61
CA ARG A 179 0.99 31.95 13.34
C ARG A 179 1.46 32.73 14.57
N ASP A 180 1.17 32.32 15.80
CA ASP A 180 1.50 33.13 16.98
C ASP A 180 1.95 32.31 18.20
N ALA A 181 3.20 32.51 18.63
CA ALA A 181 3.60 32.74 20.02
C ALA A 181 5.10 33.07 20.10
N ARG A 182 5.48 33.97 21.03
CA ARG A 182 6.84 34.53 21.20
C ARG A 182 7.85 33.55 21.79
N SER A 183 9.11 33.70 21.40
CA SER A 183 10.26 32.83 21.70
C SER A 183 10.68 32.83 23.17
N ASP A 184 10.25 31.81 23.91
CA ASP A 184 10.94 31.15 25.03
C ASP A 184 10.09 29.90 25.35
N GLU A 185 10.51 28.71 24.92
CA GLU A 185 9.59 27.55 24.80
C GLU A 185 9.61 26.61 26.00
N GLU A 186 8.58 26.72 26.84
CA GLU A 186 8.07 25.61 27.66
C GLU A 186 7.25 24.63 26.78
N TYR A 187 7.15 23.36 27.17
CA TYR A 187 6.39 22.31 26.46
C TYR A 187 4.95 22.74 26.08
N THR A 188 4.28 23.46 26.98
CA THR A 188 2.93 24.01 26.76
C THR A 188 2.88 25.00 25.59
N THR A 189 3.92 25.83 25.45
CA THR A 189 4.08 26.78 24.34
C THR A 189 4.39 26.07 23.03
N PHE A 190 5.17 24.99 23.05
CA PHE A 190 5.42 24.14 21.88
C PHE A 190 4.10 23.56 21.35
N VAL A 191 3.31 22.88 22.19
CA VAL A 191 2.04 22.26 21.77
C VAL A 191 1.03 23.29 21.26
N ALA A 192 0.94 24.46 21.87
CA ALA A 192 0.00 25.51 21.45
C ALA A 192 0.29 26.06 20.03
N ARG A 193 1.53 25.91 19.54
CA ARG A 193 1.98 26.39 18.22
C ARG A 193 1.72 25.41 17.08
N TYR A 194 1.34 24.17 17.36
CA TYR A 194 1.15 23.17 16.31
C TYR A 194 -0.28 22.63 16.31
N SER A 195 -0.89 22.61 15.14
CA SER A 195 -2.13 21.90 14.91
C SER A 195 -1.87 20.61 14.15
N ILE A 196 -2.54 19.54 14.55
CA ILE A 196 -2.53 18.26 13.84
C ILE A 196 -3.59 18.35 12.74
N LYS A 197 -3.19 18.10 11.50
CA LYS A 197 -4.14 17.85 10.42
C LYS A 197 -4.27 16.34 10.28
N THR A 198 -5.43 15.81 10.62
CA THR A 198 -5.83 14.48 10.17
C THR A 198 -6.36 14.65 8.75
N VAL A 199 -5.69 14.03 7.78
CA VAL A 199 -6.22 13.88 6.41
C VAL A 199 -7.20 12.72 6.41
#